data_AF-X1L502-F1
#
_entry.id   AF-X1L502-F1
#
_cell.length_a   1.000
_cell.length_b   1.000
_cell.length_c   1.000
_cell.angle_alpha   90.00
_cell.angle_beta   90.00
_cell.angle_gamma   90.00
#
_symmetry.space_group_name_H-M   'P 1'
#
loop_
_entity.id
_entity.type
_entity.pdbx_description
1 polymer ?
#
loop_
_entity_poly.entity_id
_entity_poly.type
_entity_poly.pdbx_seq_one_letter_code
_entity_poly.pdbx_strand_id
1 'polypeptide(L)'
;VVSQALPVTDVYSLRQFTAERLEPFRVASEYVNIADKYARDSHLGHYRVIPTWGATEAFLPEDADLLIENTQTGQTIARHNLKVIDTLFASTACLIGNARLKSGSGKEKRVKSIIETLRKAVT
;
A
#
# COMPACT_ATOMS: atom_id res chain seq x y z
N VAL A 1 -4.51 -3.54 -6.63
CA VAL A 1 -4.29 -4.74 -7.46
C VAL A 1 -5.56 -5.56 -7.48
N VAL A 2 -5.97 -6.10 -8.63
CA VAL A 2 -7.17 -6.95 -8.77
C VAL A 2 -6.84 -8.19 -9.60
N SER A 3 -7.73 -9.18 -9.60
CA SER A 3 -7.62 -10.33 -10.53
C SER A 3 -7.66 -9.87 -11.99
N GLN A 4 -6.87 -10.50 -12.86
CA GLN A 4 -6.90 -10.26 -14.31
C GLN A 4 -8.29 -10.49 -14.90
N ALA A 5 -9.07 -11.42 -14.33
CA ALA A 5 -10.43 -11.73 -14.77
C ALA A 5 -11.44 -10.62 -14.48
N LEU A 6 -11.14 -9.68 -13.56
CA LEU A 6 -12.04 -8.59 -13.22
C LEU A 6 -12.06 -7.56 -14.37
N PRO A 7 -13.23 -7.11 -14.86
CA PRO A 7 -13.33 -6.22 -16.03
C PRO A 7 -13.07 -4.74 -15.66
N VAL A 8 -11.97 -4.48 -14.95
CA VAL A 8 -11.55 -3.14 -14.52
C VAL A 8 -10.09 -2.92 -14.91
N THR A 9 -9.73 -1.69 -15.23
CA THR A 9 -8.38 -1.30 -15.67
C THR A 9 -7.77 -0.18 -14.83
N ASP A 10 -8.61 0.58 -14.14
CA ASP A 10 -8.24 1.76 -13.37
C ASP A 10 -9.23 2.02 -12.22
N VAL A 11 -8.98 3.06 -11.43
CA VAL A 11 -9.84 3.45 -10.30
C VAL A 11 -11.24 3.86 -10.75
N TYR A 12 -11.37 4.47 -11.93
CA TYR A 12 -12.65 4.94 -12.43
C TYR A 12 -13.59 3.76 -12.77
N SER A 13 -13.09 2.82 -13.57
CA SER A 13 -13.79 1.57 -13.90
C SER A 13 -14.05 0.71 -12.65
N LEU A 14 -13.13 0.69 -11.69
CA LEU A 14 -13.35 0.05 -10.40
C LEU A 14 -14.55 0.66 -9.65
N ARG A 15 -14.60 2.00 -9.55
CA ARG A 15 -15.70 2.71 -8.87
C ARG A 15 -17.05 2.40 -9.52
N GLN A 16 -17.12 2.39 -10.85
CA GLN A 16 -18.33 2.01 -11.58
C GLN A 16 -18.72 0.57 -11.25
N PHE A 17 -17.76 -0.35 -11.30
CA PHE A 17 -17.97 -1.76 -10.98
C PHE A 17 -18.49 -1.98 -9.55
N THR A 18 -18.02 -1.21 -8.57
CA THR A 18 -18.47 -1.35 -7.18
C THR A 18 -19.83 -0.72 -6.90
N ALA A 19 -20.27 0.28 -7.70
CA ALA A 19 -21.53 0.98 -7.49
C ALA A 19 -22.77 0.08 -7.65
N GLU A 20 -22.66 -0.97 -8.46
CA GLU A 20 -23.75 -1.91 -8.75
C GLU A 20 -23.78 -3.10 -7.78
N ARG A 21 -22.84 -3.18 -6.83
CA ARG A 21 -22.71 -4.33 -5.92
C ARG A 21 -23.52 -4.13 -4.65
N LEU A 22 -24.25 -5.18 -4.27
CA LEU A 22 -24.95 -5.27 -2.98
C LEU A 22 -24.01 -5.74 -1.86
N GLU A 23 -23.15 -6.72 -2.17
CA GLU A 23 -22.19 -7.27 -1.23
C GLU A 23 -21.00 -6.32 -1.00
N PRO A 24 -20.51 -6.20 0.25
CA PRO A 24 -19.37 -5.35 0.54
C PRO A 24 -18.14 -5.77 -0.26
N PHE A 25 -17.53 -4.81 -0.95
CA PHE A 25 -16.29 -5.00 -1.67
C PHE A 25 -15.14 -5.27 -0.70
N ARG A 26 -14.43 -6.39 -0.88
CA ARG A 26 -13.46 -6.90 0.09
C ARG A 26 -12.06 -6.42 -0.26
N VAL A 27 -11.48 -5.60 0.61
CA VAL A 27 -10.15 -5.01 0.40
C VAL A 27 -9.13 -5.66 1.34
N ALA A 28 -8.24 -6.50 0.81
CA ALA A 28 -7.14 -7.09 1.57
C ALA A 28 -5.93 -6.16 1.62
N SER A 29 -5.31 -6.01 2.79
CA SER A 29 -4.06 -5.25 2.94
C SER A 29 -3.38 -5.48 4.29
N GLU A 30 -2.04 -5.48 4.27
CA GLU A 30 -1.23 -5.32 5.48
C GLU A 30 -1.28 -3.87 6.02
N TYR A 31 -1.69 -2.93 5.17
CA TYR A 31 -1.73 -1.49 5.45
C TYR A 31 -3.18 -1.00 5.65
N VAL A 32 -3.88 -1.52 6.67
CA VAL A 32 -5.32 -1.29 6.88
C VAL A 32 -5.75 0.18 6.82
N ASN A 33 -4.97 1.09 7.41
CA ASN A 33 -5.30 2.53 7.40
C ASN A 33 -5.17 3.16 6.01
N ILE A 34 -4.18 2.71 5.23
CA ILE A 34 -3.96 3.17 3.87
C ILE A 34 -5.06 2.62 2.97
N ALA A 35 -5.41 1.34 3.15
CA ALA A 35 -6.49 0.70 2.41
C ALA A 35 -7.85 1.36 2.67
N ASP A 36 -8.17 1.60 3.94
CA ASP A 36 -9.41 2.26 4.36
C ASP A 36 -9.50 3.69 3.82
N LYS A 37 -8.41 4.47 3.90
CA LYS A 37 -8.35 5.80 3.30
C LYS A 37 -8.56 5.74 1.78
N TYR A 38 -7.85 4.87 1.08
CA TYR A 38 -7.97 4.72 -0.36
C TYR A 38 -9.37 4.34 -0.80
N ALA A 39 -10.02 3.39 -0.10
CA ALA A 39 -11.38 2.96 -0.41
C ALA A 39 -12.41 4.11 -0.28
N ARG A 40 -12.26 4.96 0.75
CA ARG A 40 -13.07 6.17 0.90
C ARG A 40 -12.82 7.19 -0.20
N ASP A 41 -11.55 7.53 -0.44
CA ASP A 41 -11.18 8.55 -1.41
C ASP A 41 -11.56 8.12 -2.85
N SER A 42 -11.52 6.82 -3.13
CA SER A 42 -11.92 6.22 -4.42
C SER A 42 -13.43 6.00 -4.54
N HIS A 43 -14.20 6.29 -3.49
CA HIS A 43 -15.66 6.13 -3.45
C HIS A 43 -16.14 4.71 -3.82
N LEU A 44 -15.51 3.68 -3.24
CA LEU A 44 -15.83 2.26 -3.53
C LEU A 44 -17.21 1.80 -3.00
N GLY A 45 -18.00 2.69 -2.38
CA GLY A 45 -19.32 2.36 -1.85
C GLY A 45 -19.23 1.48 -0.61
N HIS A 46 -19.98 0.38 -0.58
CA HIS A 46 -19.98 -0.58 0.53
C HIS A 46 -18.72 -1.45 0.44
N TYR A 47 -17.81 -1.35 1.41
CA TYR A 47 -16.57 -2.13 1.46
C TYR A 47 -16.25 -2.61 2.88
N ARG A 48 -15.38 -3.62 2.96
CA ARG A 48 -14.73 -4.04 4.21
C ARG A 48 -13.23 -4.23 4.01
N VAL A 49 -12.44 -3.83 5.00
CA VAL A 49 -10.99 -4.05 4.99
C VAL A 49 -10.68 -5.35 5.73
N ILE A 50 -9.90 -6.23 5.08
CA ILE A 50 -9.44 -7.50 5.62
C ILE A 50 -7.94 -7.35 5.92
N PRO A 51 -7.51 -7.36 7.19
CA PRO A 51 -6.10 -7.34 7.53
C PRO A 51 -5.42 -8.64 7.10
N THR A 52 -4.20 -8.52 6.61
CA THR A 52 -3.39 -9.66 6.15
C THR A 52 -1.98 -9.60 6.72
N TRP A 53 -1.26 -10.73 6.66
CA TRP A 53 0.12 -10.87 7.15
C TRP A 53 0.91 -11.78 6.19
N GLY A 54 1.40 -11.20 5.10
CA GLY A 54 2.09 -11.91 4.01
C GLY A 54 1.20 -12.80 3.13
N ALA A 55 1.80 -13.34 2.07
CA ALA A 55 1.15 -14.20 1.05
C ALA A 55 -0.20 -13.66 0.54
N THR A 56 -0.24 -12.35 0.38
CA THR A 56 -1.45 -11.55 0.19
C THR A 56 -2.05 -11.70 -1.20
N GLU A 57 -1.26 -12.10 -2.20
CA GLU A 57 -1.75 -12.41 -3.54
C GLU A 57 -2.72 -13.60 -3.55
N ALA A 58 -2.58 -14.52 -2.60
CA ALA A 58 -3.45 -15.70 -2.48
C ALA A 58 -4.87 -15.37 -2.02
N PHE A 59 -5.13 -14.14 -1.55
CA PHE A 59 -6.47 -13.72 -1.17
C PHE A 59 -7.39 -13.50 -2.37
N LEU A 60 -6.84 -13.26 -3.56
CA LEU A 60 -7.65 -12.92 -4.74
C LEU A 60 -7.83 -14.12 -5.66
N PRO A 61 -9.05 -14.37 -6.17
CA PRO A 61 -10.33 -13.68 -5.85
C PRO A 61 -11.13 -14.27 -4.69
N GLU A 62 -10.69 -15.37 -4.09
CA GLU A 62 -11.52 -16.19 -3.19
C GLU A 62 -11.90 -15.46 -1.90
N ASP A 63 -10.95 -14.76 -1.27
CA ASP A 63 -11.09 -14.14 0.04
C ASP A 63 -11.21 -12.61 -0.01
N ALA A 64 -10.72 -11.98 -1.09
CA ALA A 64 -10.83 -10.55 -1.34
C ALA A 64 -11.02 -10.22 -2.83
N ASP A 65 -11.52 -9.00 -3.10
CA ASP A 65 -11.78 -8.51 -4.45
C ASP A 65 -10.69 -7.51 -4.92
N LEU A 66 -10.09 -6.80 -3.97
CA LEU A 66 -9.01 -5.83 -4.17
C LEU A 66 -7.88 -6.07 -3.17
N LEU A 67 -6.66 -6.01 -3.65
CA LEU A 67 -5.44 -6.08 -2.85
C LEU A 67 -4.68 -4.75 -2.91
N ILE A 68 -4.34 -4.22 -1.73
CA ILE A 68 -3.47 -3.05 -1.58
C ILE A 68 -2.16 -3.50 -0.94
N GLU A 69 -1.08 -3.42 -1.71
CA GLU A 69 0.21 -3.98 -1.32
C GLU A 69 1.36 -3.21 -2.00
N ASN A 70 2.55 -3.29 -1.40
CA ASN A 70 3.78 -2.81 -2.00
C ASN A 70 4.29 -3.80 -3.06
N THR A 71 4.76 -3.27 -4.18
CA THR A 71 5.44 -4.07 -5.20
C THR A 71 6.67 -3.33 -5.71
N GLN A 72 7.69 -4.07 -6.14
CA GLN A 72 8.92 -3.49 -6.69
C GLN A 72 8.95 -3.62 -8.21
N THR A 73 8.96 -4.86 -8.73
CA THR A 73 9.03 -5.13 -10.18
C THR A 73 7.68 -5.53 -10.78
N GLY A 74 6.65 -5.73 -9.95
CA GLY A 74 5.36 -6.26 -10.39
C GLY A 74 5.38 -7.76 -10.77
N GLN A 75 6.53 -8.44 -10.71
CA GLN A 75 6.63 -9.83 -11.15
C GLN A 75 5.77 -10.79 -10.32
N THR A 76 5.69 -10.60 -9.00
CA THR A 76 4.85 -11.44 -8.13
C THR A 76 3.37 -11.29 -8.49
N ILE A 77 2.90 -10.05 -8.65
CA ILE A 77 1.53 -9.72 -9.10
C ILE A 77 1.21 -10.45 -10.42
N ALA A 78 2.10 -10.37 -11.41
CA ALA A 78 1.89 -11.01 -12.71
C ALA A 78 1.86 -12.54 -12.61
N ARG A 79 2.72 -13.16 -11.78
CA ARG A 79 2.75 -14.62 -11.57
C ARG A 79 1.45 -15.16 -10.96
N HIS A 80 0.74 -14.35 -10.19
CA HIS A 80 -0.53 -14.71 -9.55
C HIS A 80 -1.76 -14.32 -10.38
N ASN A 81 -1.62 -14.05 -11.68
CA ASN A 81 -2.72 -13.61 -12.55
C ASN A 81 -3.47 -12.38 -12.00
N LEU A 82 -2.72 -11.45 -11.42
CA LEU A 82 -3.23 -10.19 -10.93
C LEU A 82 -2.74 -9.04 -11.83
N LYS A 83 -3.43 -7.90 -11.76
CA LYS A 83 -3.06 -6.66 -12.44
C LYS A 83 -3.08 -5.46 -11.50
N VAL A 84 -2.11 -4.57 -11.71
CA VAL A 84 -2.08 -3.25 -11.08
C VAL A 84 -3.08 -2.36 -11.82
N ILE A 85 -3.97 -1.71 -11.08
CA ILE A 85 -4.96 -0.77 -11.61
C ILE A 85 -4.75 0.66 -11.11
N ASP A 86 -3.92 0.81 -10.07
CA ASP A 86 -3.58 2.12 -9.53
C ASP A 86 -2.28 2.06 -8.73
N THR A 87 -1.60 3.20 -8.62
CA THR A 87 -0.40 3.40 -7.79
C THR A 87 -0.68 4.51 -6.77
N LEU A 88 -0.79 4.13 -5.50
CA LEU A 88 -1.10 5.09 -4.43
C LEU A 88 0.06 6.07 -4.18
N PHE A 89 1.30 5.56 -4.11
CA PHE A 89 2.52 6.36 -3.95
C PHE A 89 3.76 5.49 -4.18
N ALA A 90 4.87 6.13 -4.52
CA ALA A 90 6.20 5.51 -4.48
C ALA A 90 6.79 5.62 -3.08
N SER A 91 7.46 4.58 -2.59
CA SER A 91 8.09 4.56 -1.27
C SER A 91 9.61 4.48 -1.37
N THR A 92 10.28 5.04 -0.35
CA THR A 92 11.74 4.98 -0.18
C THR A 92 12.06 4.71 1.28
N ALA A 93 13.22 4.12 1.55
CA ALA A 93 13.74 4.05 2.91
C ALA A 93 14.11 5.46 3.40
N CYS A 94 13.60 5.84 4.58
CA CYS A 94 13.82 7.16 5.17
C CYS A 94 14.44 7.01 6.56
N LEU A 95 15.43 7.85 6.88
CA LEU A 95 15.91 8.00 8.25
C LEU A 95 14.95 8.89 9.04
N ILE A 96 14.35 8.35 10.10
CA ILE A 96 13.40 9.07 10.96
C ILE A 96 14.03 9.27 12.35
N GLY A 97 13.90 10.47 12.91
CA GLY A 97 14.45 10.85 14.20
C GLY A 97 13.43 11.57 15.09
N ASN A 98 13.72 11.65 16.39
CA ASN A 98 12.85 12.34 17.36
C ASN A 98 12.97 13.86 17.21
N ALA A 99 11.85 14.55 16.93
CA ALA A 99 11.81 16.00 16.76
C ALA A 99 12.11 16.79 18.06
N ARG A 100 11.93 16.18 19.23
CA ARG A 100 12.15 16.79 20.55
C ARG A 100 13.57 16.55 21.08
N LEU A 101 14.55 16.41 20.18
CA LEU A 101 15.95 16.27 20.58
C LEU A 101 16.44 17.57 21.24
N LYS A 102 16.99 17.46 22.45
CA LYS A 102 17.58 18.60 23.15
C LYS A 102 18.88 19.02 22.46
N SER A 103 18.93 20.29 22.09
CA SER A 103 20.12 20.93 21.52
C SER A 103 21.32 20.81 22.47
N GLY A 104 22.50 20.56 21.91
CA GLY A 104 23.77 20.39 22.61
C GLY A 104 23.94 19.05 23.32
N SER A 105 22.94 18.17 23.27
CA SER A 105 23.05 16.85 23.90
C SER A 105 24.02 15.92 23.16
N GLY A 106 24.67 15.00 23.88
CA GLY A 106 25.48 13.96 23.24
C GLY A 106 24.69 13.08 22.26
N LYS A 107 23.35 13.01 22.40
CA LYS A 107 22.45 12.34 21.45
C LYS A 107 22.39 13.08 20.11
N GLU A 108 22.32 14.41 20.11
CA GLU A 108 22.31 15.20 18.87
C GLU A 108 23.59 14.99 18.05
N LYS A 109 24.75 14.98 18.71
CA LYS A 109 26.04 14.71 18.05
C LYS A 109 26.06 13.34 17.36
N ARG A 110 25.55 12.30 18.04
CA ARG A 110 25.44 10.95 17.46
C ARG A 110 24.47 10.90 16.29
N VAL A 111 23.31 11.54 16.41
CA VAL A 111 22.33 11.63 15.31
C VAL A 111 22.95 12.32 14.08
N LYS A 112 23.66 13.43 14.27
CA LYS A 112 24.39 14.12 13.17
C LYS A 112 25.41 13.19 12.49
N SER A 113 26.19 12.45 13.27
CA SER A 113 27.16 11.48 12.72
C SER A 113 26.49 10.38 11.90
N ILE A 114 25.36 9.82 12.35
CA ILE A 114 24.59 8.82 11.58
C ILE A 114 24.07 9.43 10.28
N ILE A 115 23.50 10.63 10.33
CA ILE A 115 23.00 11.34 9.14
C ILE A 115 24.12 11.54 8.12
N GLU A 116 25.29 12.03 8.55
CA GLU A 116 26.45 12.25 7.68
C GLU A 116 26.96 10.95 7.06
N THR A 117 27.00 9.87 7.85
CA THR A 117 27.44 8.55 7.38
C THR A 117 26.50 8.00 6.32
N LEU A 118 25.19 8.04 6.58
CA LEU A 118 24.20 7.57 5.61
C LEU A 118 24.18 8.42 4.35
N ARG A 119 24.30 9.76 4.46
CA ARG A 119 24.38 10.63 3.28
C ARG A 119 25.54 10.26 2.36
N LYS A 120 26.73 10.01 2.92
CA LYS A 120 27.91 9.60 2.14
C LYS A 120 27.75 8.25 1.46
N ALA A 121 27.00 7.32 2.05
CA ALA A 121 26.80 5.98 1.50
C ALA A 121 25.72 5.92 0.40
N VAL A 122 24.85 6.94 0.33
CA VAL A 122 23.73 7.03 -0.62
C VAL A 122 24.07 7.94 -1.81
N THR A 123 25.29 8.49 -1.85
CA THR A 123 25.83 9.26 -3.00
C THR A 123 26.65 8.36 -3.91
#